data_AF-A0A7S2KGP9-F1
#
_entry.id   AF-A0A7S2KGP9-F1
#
_cell.length_a   1.000
_cell.length_b   1.000
_cell.length_c   1.000
_cell.angle_alpha   90.00
_cell.angle_beta   90.00
_cell.angle_gamma   90.00
#
_symmetry.space_group_name_H-M   'P 1'
#
loop_
_entity.id
_entity.type
_entity.pdbx_description
1 polymer ?
#
loop_
_entity_poly.entity_id
_entity_poly.type
_entity_poly.pdbx_seq_one_letter_code
_entity_poly.pdbx_strand_id
1 'polypeptide(L)'
;EKIRTGPDTISFNTVLSAWSNVGGKNAAQRAEEVLKLMEKVTGLGSGVIVDRKSYTSVIKCWQRSGLDDVSHEVIDLMNRMMEQCKQGNTDAIPDIVTYNAALQAFALTKGGSDDKRHAFQLAQVIFKDMDEARNIYPDKFTYRLMMDICSNLVENSNERESLAKNFFEQCCVDGRLDENILMAFQAAAPDSYRLEVGTNKIDDLPVEWTRNVKRWVPPKGRSNYRSYNASNYQNEQNKKGKAKKKRHRQKQQ
;
A
#
# COMPACT_ATOMS: atom_id res chain seq x y z
N GLU A 1 12.78 -7.92 42.53
CA GLU A 1 12.75 -7.26 41.20
C GLU A 1 11.72 -6.15 41.20
N LYS A 2 12.03 -4.97 40.66
CA LYS A 2 11.02 -3.91 40.44
C LYS A 2 10.23 -4.29 39.19
N ILE A 3 8.97 -4.70 39.36
CA ILE A 3 8.04 -4.89 38.25
C ILE A 3 7.90 -3.55 37.54
N ARG A 4 8.16 -3.51 36.23
CA ARG A 4 7.98 -2.32 35.40
C ARG A 4 6.47 -2.11 35.22
N THR A 5 5.90 -1.12 35.90
CA THR A 5 4.45 -0.84 35.92
C THR A 5 3.98 0.19 34.88
N GLY A 6 4.89 0.70 34.03
CA GLY A 6 4.58 1.66 32.97
C GLY A 6 4.32 1.00 31.61
N PRO A 7 3.70 1.73 30.66
CA PRO A 7 3.43 1.22 29.32
C PRO A 7 4.72 0.80 28.60
N ASP A 8 4.61 -0.27 27.81
CA ASP A 8 5.67 -0.82 26.97
C ASP A 8 5.37 -0.61 25.46
N THR A 9 6.30 -1.00 24.59
CA THR A 9 6.14 -0.91 23.13
C THR A 9 4.85 -1.60 22.65
N ILE A 10 4.48 -2.73 23.25
CA ILE A 10 3.28 -3.48 22.89
C ILE A 10 2.02 -2.66 23.23
N SER A 11 1.99 -2.04 24.41
CA SER A 11 0.89 -1.19 24.86
C SER A 11 0.68 0.00 23.91
N PHE A 12 1.75 0.69 23.54
CA PHE A 12 1.69 1.78 22.55
C PHE A 12 1.19 1.30 21.18
N ASN A 13 1.78 0.21 20.65
CA ASN A 13 1.40 -0.34 19.35
C ASN A 13 -0.04 -0.84 19.32
N THR A 14 -0.57 -1.34 20.44
CA THR A 14 -1.98 -1.75 20.55
C THR A 14 -2.91 -0.54 20.39
N VAL A 15 -2.60 0.58 21.04
CA VAL A 15 -3.36 1.83 20.92
C VAL A 15 -3.28 2.39 19.50
N LEU A 16 -2.08 2.44 18.91
CA LEU A 16 -1.89 2.90 17.52
C LEU A 16 -2.63 2.01 16.52
N SER A 17 -2.60 0.69 16.70
CA SER A 17 -3.34 -0.24 15.86
C SER A 17 -4.85 -0.02 15.99
N ALA A 18 -5.36 0.23 17.20
CA ALA A 18 -6.77 0.54 17.41
C ALA A 18 -7.19 1.81 16.64
N TRP A 19 -6.41 2.90 16.74
CA TRP A 19 -6.67 4.13 15.98
C TRP A 19 -6.65 3.91 14.47
N SER A 20 -5.73 3.08 13.96
CA SER A 20 -5.61 2.79 12.53
C SER A 20 -6.82 2.07 11.93
N ASN A 21 -7.64 1.43 12.77
CA ASN A 21 -8.87 0.75 12.38
C ASN A 21 -10.10 1.67 12.44
N VAL A 22 -10.08 2.74 13.26
CA VAL A 22 -11.19 3.69 13.38
C VAL A 22 -11.24 4.62 12.17
N GLY A 23 -10.10 5.18 11.77
CA GLY A 23 -10.03 6.19 10.71
C GLY A 23 -10.59 7.56 11.11
N GLY A 24 -10.50 8.52 10.19
CA GLY A 24 -10.90 9.92 10.40
C GLY A 24 -9.79 10.83 10.91
N LYS A 25 -9.89 12.13 10.60
CA LYS A 25 -8.91 13.17 10.96
C LYS A 25 -8.51 13.14 12.44
N ASN A 26 -9.49 13.07 13.34
CA ASN A 26 -9.23 13.05 14.78
C ASN A 26 -8.43 11.81 15.20
N ALA A 27 -8.71 10.64 14.61
CA ALA A 27 -7.95 9.42 14.89
C ALA A 27 -6.50 9.54 14.43
N ALA A 28 -6.27 10.15 13.26
CA ALA A 28 -4.92 10.40 12.75
C ALA A 28 -4.11 11.33 13.66
N GLN A 29 -4.71 12.46 14.06
CA GLN A 29 -4.09 13.40 14.99
C GLN A 29 -3.77 12.76 16.35
N ARG A 30 -4.71 11.99 16.92
CA ARG A 30 -4.48 11.27 18.18
C ARG A 30 -3.40 10.20 18.05
N ALA A 31 -3.37 9.45 16.95
CA ALA A 31 -2.34 8.46 16.70
C ALA A 31 -0.95 9.12 16.59
N GLU A 32 -0.86 10.29 15.97
CA GLU A 32 0.38 11.04 15.89
C GLU A 32 0.85 11.58 17.25
N GLU A 33 -0.06 12.09 18.10
CA GLU A 33 0.25 12.47 19.48
C GLU A 33 0.84 11.30 20.28
N VAL A 34 0.23 10.11 20.15
CA VAL A 34 0.71 8.88 20.80
C VAL A 34 2.08 8.47 20.27
N LEU A 35 2.32 8.58 18.96
CA LEU A 35 3.63 8.27 18.36
C LEU A 35 4.71 9.26 18.82
N LYS A 36 4.41 10.57 18.88
CA LYS A 36 5.33 11.59 19.41
C LYS A 36 5.71 11.32 20.87
N LEU A 37 4.74 10.88 21.68
CA LEU A 37 5.01 10.45 23.05
C LEU A 37 5.93 9.21 23.08
N MET A 38 5.66 8.21 22.22
CA MET A 38 6.48 7.01 22.12
C MET A 38 7.93 7.31 21.69
N GLU A 39 8.14 8.20 20.71
CA GLU A 39 9.46 8.66 20.29
C GLU A 39 10.20 9.37 21.42
N LYS A 40 9.52 10.28 22.14
CA LYS A 40 10.11 10.95 23.31
C LYS A 40 10.54 9.95 24.38
N VAL A 41 9.69 8.99 24.70
CA VAL A 41 9.95 7.96 25.71
C VAL A 41 11.05 6.98 25.27
N THR A 42 11.20 6.77 23.96
CA THR A 42 12.31 6.02 23.36
C THR A 42 13.64 6.76 23.55
N GLY A 43 13.70 8.06 23.24
CA GLY A 43 14.90 8.89 23.42
C GLY A 43 15.37 9.01 24.88
N LEU A 44 14.48 8.77 25.84
CA LEU A 44 14.82 8.75 27.28
C LEU A 44 15.42 7.41 27.76
N GLY A 45 15.56 6.40 26.89
CA GLY A 45 16.13 5.11 27.28
C GLY A 45 15.25 4.32 28.26
N SER A 46 13.94 4.60 28.29
CA SER A 46 12.99 3.94 29.21
C SER A 46 12.75 2.45 28.90
N GLY A 47 13.33 1.93 27.81
CA GLY A 47 13.10 0.60 27.27
C GLY A 47 11.76 0.45 26.53
N VAL A 48 11.11 1.56 26.17
CA VAL A 48 10.13 1.60 25.07
C VAL A 48 10.91 1.95 23.81
N ILE A 49 10.60 1.31 22.70
CA ILE A 49 11.23 1.55 21.40
C ILE A 49 10.12 1.78 20.38
N VAL A 50 10.17 2.92 19.69
CA VAL A 50 9.37 3.16 18.49
C VAL A 50 9.84 2.21 17.40
N ASP A 51 8.90 1.44 16.83
CA ASP A 51 9.23 0.44 15.83
C ASP A 51 8.50 0.73 14.51
N ARG A 52 8.80 -0.09 13.51
CA ARG A 52 8.13 -0.04 12.22
C ARG A 52 6.60 -0.08 12.35
N LYS A 53 6.04 -0.94 13.22
CA LYS A 53 4.59 -1.06 13.38
C LYS A 53 3.98 0.23 13.91
N SER A 54 4.69 0.95 14.78
CA SER A 54 4.28 2.25 15.29
C SER A 54 4.09 3.24 14.14
N TYR A 55 5.11 3.42 13.29
CA TYR A 55 5.03 4.33 12.14
C TYR A 55 3.99 3.89 11.10
N THR A 56 4.00 2.62 10.67
CA THR A 56 3.04 2.10 9.67
C THR A 56 1.59 2.29 10.13
N SER A 57 1.32 2.17 11.43
CA SER A 57 -0.04 2.36 11.98
C SER A 57 -0.50 3.80 11.83
N VAL A 58 0.36 4.79 12.12
CA VAL A 58 0.02 6.21 11.98
C VAL A 58 -0.12 6.63 10.52
N ILE A 59 0.74 6.13 9.62
CA ILE A 59 0.58 6.35 8.16
C ILE A 59 -0.79 5.84 7.70
N LYS A 60 -1.21 4.65 8.15
CA LYS A 60 -2.54 4.11 7.86
C LYS A 60 -3.68 4.94 8.47
N CYS A 61 -3.48 5.59 9.61
CA CYS A 61 -4.45 6.54 10.15
C CYS A 61 -4.62 7.75 9.22
N TRP A 62 -3.52 8.34 8.75
CA TRP A 62 -3.54 9.47 7.81
C TRP A 62 -4.18 9.08 6.48
N GLN A 63 -3.84 7.92 5.93
CA GLN A 63 -4.49 7.34 4.74
C GLN A 63 -6.02 7.26 4.89
N ARG A 64 -6.52 6.98 6.10
CA ARG A 64 -7.95 6.86 6.42
C ARG A 64 -8.54 8.12 7.04
N SER A 65 -7.81 9.23 7.04
CA SER A 65 -8.25 10.48 7.70
C SER A 65 -9.43 11.13 7.01
N GLY A 66 -9.58 10.91 5.69
CA GLY A 66 -10.57 11.55 4.85
C GLY A 66 -10.22 12.99 4.45
N LEU A 67 -8.99 13.44 4.72
CA LEU A 67 -8.47 14.70 4.19
C LEU A 67 -8.18 14.59 2.69
N ASP A 68 -8.25 15.72 1.99
CA ASP A 68 -8.04 15.77 0.54
C ASP A 68 -6.57 15.61 0.16
N ASP A 69 -5.66 16.08 1.00
CA ASP A 69 -4.23 15.79 0.89
C ASP A 69 -3.66 15.46 2.27
N VAL A 70 -2.82 14.43 2.32
CA VAL A 70 -2.08 13.97 3.52
C VAL A 70 -0.60 13.77 3.23
N SER A 71 -0.15 14.30 2.10
CA SER A 71 1.18 14.04 1.56
C SER A 71 2.28 14.53 2.49
N HIS A 72 2.06 15.71 3.10
CA HIS A 72 2.97 16.32 4.07
C HIS A 72 3.10 15.52 5.37
N GLU A 73 1.98 15.05 5.93
CA GLU A 73 1.98 14.27 7.17
C GLU A 73 2.67 12.92 6.95
N VAL A 74 2.38 12.27 5.82
CA VAL A 74 2.97 10.96 5.50
C VAL A 74 4.48 11.08 5.24
N ILE A 75 4.94 12.11 4.54
CA ILE A 75 6.39 12.28 4.30
C ILE A 75 7.14 12.67 5.57
N ASP A 76 6.54 13.48 6.46
CA ASP A 76 7.13 13.76 7.77
C ASP A 76 7.31 12.48 8.58
N LEU A 77 6.30 11.61 8.62
CA LEU A 77 6.39 10.31 9.29
C LEU A 77 7.50 9.42 8.70
N MET A 78 7.62 9.36 7.37
CA MET A 78 8.71 8.63 6.71
C MET A 78 10.06 9.22 7.08
N ASN A 79 10.23 10.54 7.05
CA ASN A 79 11.49 11.19 7.42
C ASN A 79 11.88 10.94 8.88
N ARG A 80 10.93 11.03 9.82
CA ARG A 80 11.18 10.73 11.24
C ARG A 80 11.56 9.27 11.45
N MET A 81 10.92 8.35 10.74
CA MET A 81 11.27 6.93 10.74
C MET A 81 12.68 6.66 10.19
N MET A 82 13.07 7.35 9.13
CA MET A 82 14.42 7.27 8.57
C MET A 82 15.47 7.87 9.51
N GLU A 83 15.13 8.94 10.22
CA GLU A 83 15.99 9.55 11.22
C GLU A 83 16.22 8.61 12.43
N GLN A 84 15.19 7.89 12.88
CA GLN A 84 15.35 6.82 13.88
C GLN A 84 16.37 5.76 13.42
N CYS A 85 16.32 5.35 12.15
CA CYS A 85 17.30 4.40 11.61
C CYS A 85 18.73 4.93 11.67
N LYS A 86 18.93 6.22 11.31
CA LYS A 86 20.25 6.87 11.36
C LYS A 86 20.79 6.98 12.78
N GLN A 87 19.91 7.12 13.76
CA GLN A 87 20.23 7.12 15.19
C GLN A 87 20.50 5.71 15.76
N GLY A 88 20.47 4.67 14.92
CA GLY A 88 20.78 3.29 15.31
C GLY A 88 19.55 2.48 15.75
N ASN A 89 18.34 3.01 15.66
CA ASN A 89 17.12 2.25 15.95
C ASN A 89 16.77 1.34 14.76
N THR A 90 17.24 0.10 14.83
CA THR A 90 17.01 -0.93 13.81
C THR A 90 15.56 -1.43 13.77
N ASP A 91 14.78 -1.26 14.84
CA ASP A 91 13.38 -1.67 14.88
C ASP A 91 12.48 -0.75 14.05
N ALA A 92 12.94 0.47 13.77
CA ALA A 92 12.26 1.46 12.95
C ALA A 92 12.58 1.35 11.45
N ILE A 93 13.27 0.31 10.98
CA ILE A 93 13.58 0.13 9.55
C ILE A 93 12.27 -0.07 8.75
N PRO A 94 12.01 0.78 7.72
CA PRO A 94 10.83 0.61 6.86
C PRO A 94 10.88 -0.72 6.11
N ASP A 95 9.70 -1.29 5.83
CA ASP A 95 9.57 -2.43 4.94
C ASP A 95 8.58 -2.12 3.80
N ILE A 96 8.37 -3.09 2.91
CA ILE A 96 7.45 -2.98 1.78
C ILE A 96 6.04 -2.54 2.20
N VAL A 97 5.57 -2.93 3.40
CA VAL A 97 4.24 -2.55 3.89
C VAL A 97 4.19 -1.07 4.27
N THR A 98 5.27 -0.54 4.86
CA THR A 98 5.38 0.89 5.15
C THR A 98 5.39 1.74 3.87
N TYR A 99 6.22 1.37 2.88
CA TYR A 99 6.28 2.08 1.60
C TYR A 99 4.94 2.04 0.86
N ASN A 100 4.32 0.85 0.78
CA ASN A 100 3.01 0.71 0.14
C ASN A 100 1.91 1.50 0.87
N ALA A 101 1.97 1.64 2.20
CA ALA A 101 1.04 2.48 2.94
C ALA A 101 1.20 3.97 2.59
N ALA A 102 2.43 4.45 2.42
CA ALA A 102 2.71 5.82 2.01
C ALA A 102 2.23 6.10 0.57
N LEU A 103 2.60 5.23 -0.39
CA LEU A 103 2.16 5.34 -1.78
C LEU A 103 0.63 5.29 -1.89
N GLN A 104 -0.03 4.42 -1.12
CA GLN A 104 -1.48 4.35 -1.09
C GLN A 104 -2.13 5.62 -0.55
N ALA A 105 -1.49 6.31 0.41
CA ALA A 105 -1.98 7.58 0.91
C ALA A 105 -1.94 8.66 -0.19
N PHE A 106 -0.85 8.75 -0.94
CA PHE A 106 -0.73 9.70 -2.06
C PHE A 106 -1.69 9.37 -3.22
N ALA A 107 -1.93 8.09 -3.50
CA ALA A 107 -2.88 7.65 -4.53
C ALA A 107 -4.33 8.13 -4.26
N LEU A 108 -4.65 8.46 -3.00
CA LEU A 108 -5.96 8.90 -2.54
C LEU A 108 -6.12 10.42 -2.51
N THR A 109 -5.10 11.19 -2.88
CA THR A 109 -5.15 12.66 -2.90
C THR A 109 -6.24 13.16 -3.85
N LYS A 110 -7.09 14.07 -3.35
CA LYS A 110 -8.23 14.69 -4.04
C LYS A 110 -8.11 16.22 -4.15
N GLY A 111 -7.01 16.78 -3.68
CA GLY A 111 -6.74 18.22 -3.70
C GLY A 111 -6.64 18.83 -5.10
N GLY A 112 -6.22 20.10 -5.13
CA GLY A 112 -6.01 20.85 -6.36
C GLY A 112 -4.87 20.31 -7.23
N SER A 113 -4.67 20.90 -8.40
CA SER A 113 -3.58 20.49 -9.33
C SER A 113 -2.21 20.55 -8.66
N ASP A 114 -1.96 21.56 -7.82
CA ASP A 114 -0.72 21.69 -7.06
C ASP A 114 -0.55 20.56 -6.03
N ASP A 115 -1.60 20.21 -5.27
CA ASP A 115 -1.57 19.12 -4.29
C ASP A 115 -1.30 17.77 -4.97
N LYS A 116 -1.99 17.51 -6.08
CA LYS A 116 -1.78 16.28 -6.88
C LYS A 116 -0.36 16.20 -7.44
N ARG A 117 0.15 17.32 -7.97
CA ARG A 117 1.52 17.40 -8.48
C ARG A 117 2.53 17.14 -7.36
N HIS A 118 2.32 17.73 -6.19
CA HIS A 118 3.19 17.53 -5.04
C HIS A 118 3.16 16.08 -4.56
N ALA A 119 1.97 15.50 -4.38
CA ALA A 119 1.78 14.10 -4.02
C ALA A 119 2.44 13.14 -5.02
N PHE A 120 2.34 13.43 -6.32
CA PHE A 120 3.02 12.65 -7.36
C PHE A 120 4.55 12.70 -7.24
N GLN A 121 5.12 13.89 -7.02
CA GLN A 121 6.56 14.05 -6.82
C GLN A 121 7.06 13.27 -5.60
N LEU A 122 6.33 13.33 -4.48
CA LEU A 122 6.67 12.54 -3.30
C LEU A 122 6.55 11.04 -3.54
N ALA A 123 5.54 10.59 -4.31
CA ALA A 123 5.42 9.19 -4.69
C ALA A 123 6.64 8.69 -5.48
N GLN A 124 7.16 9.49 -6.42
CA GLN A 124 8.39 9.16 -7.16
C GLN A 124 9.60 9.05 -6.23
N VAL A 125 9.75 9.97 -5.27
CA VAL A 125 10.82 9.93 -4.28
C VAL A 125 10.73 8.66 -3.42
N ILE A 126 9.54 8.34 -2.92
CA ILE A 126 9.29 7.15 -2.08
C ILE A 126 9.54 5.85 -2.87
N PHE A 127 9.11 5.79 -4.13
CA PHE A 127 9.34 4.64 -5.00
C PHE A 127 10.84 4.45 -5.33
N LYS A 128 11.58 5.55 -5.52
CA LYS A 128 13.03 5.48 -5.75
C LYS A 128 13.81 5.10 -4.49
N ASP A 129 13.42 5.63 -3.33
CA ASP A 129 14.06 5.36 -2.04
C ASP A 129 13.95 3.88 -1.63
N MET A 130 12.81 3.23 -1.89
CA MET A 130 12.66 1.79 -1.61
C MET A 130 13.60 0.92 -2.45
N ASP A 131 13.77 1.24 -3.73
CA ASP A 131 14.58 0.46 -4.67
C ASP A 131 16.08 0.68 -4.44
N GLU A 132 16.53 1.94 -4.46
CA GLU A 132 17.97 2.27 -4.45
C GLU A 132 18.60 2.28 -3.05
N ALA A 133 17.90 2.79 -2.03
CA ALA A 133 18.52 3.08 -0.74
C ALA A 133 18.38 1.93 0.28
N ARG A 134 17.34 1.10 0.15
CA ARG A 134 16.97 0.10 1.16
C ARG A 134 16.97 -1.34 0.67
N ASN A 135 17.21 -1.58 -0.62
CA ASN A 135 17.12 -2.91 -1.22
C ASN A 135 15.75 -3.57 -0.96
N ILE A 136 14.69 -2.75 -0.96
CA ILE A 136 13.30 -3.17 -0.78
C ILE A 136 12.66 -3.17 -2.16
N TYR A 137 12.60 -4.35 -2.76
CA TYR A 137 12.09 -4.50 -4.12
C TYR A 137 10.58 -4.26 -4.19
N PRO A 138 10.11 -3.43 -5.15
CA PRO A 138 8.71 -3.29 -5.46
C PRO A 138 8.01 -4.64 -5.69
N ASP A 139 6.80 -4.77 -5.14
CA ASP A 139 5.94 -5.92 -5.38
C ASP A 139 4.81 -5.56 -6.35
N LYS A 140 3.92 -6.52 -6.61
CA LYS A 140 2.78 -6.32 -7.53
C LYS A 140 1.87 -5.18 -7.06
N PHE A 141 1.73 -5.04 -5.74
CA PHE A 141 0.88 -4.01 -5.15
C PHE A 141 1.54 -2.64 -5.27
N THR A 142 2.86 -2.53 -5.09
CA THR A 142 3.60 -1.29 -5.35
C THR A 142 3.38 -0.77 -6.76
N TYR A 143 3.57 -1.62 -7.78
CA TYR A 143 3.34 -1.24 -9.17
C TYR A 143 1.89 -0.87 -9.46
N ARG A 144 0.92 -1.61 -8.88
CA ARG A 144 -0.50 -1.28 -8.99
C ARG A 144 -0.79 0.12 -8.44
N LEU A 145 -0.20 0.48 -7.31
CA LEU A 145 -0.35 1.81 -6.69
C LEU A 145 0.28 2.91 -7.56
N MET A 146 1.46 2.67 -8.14
CA MET A 146 2.09 3.66 -9.05
C MET A 146 1.21 3.96 -10.27
N MET A 147 0.53 2.95 -10.82
CA MET A 147 -0.45 3.14 -11.90
C MET A 147 -1.69 3.94 -11.46
N ASP A 148 -2.21 3.67 -10.25
CA ASP A 148 -3.31 4.44 -9.67
C ASP A 148 -2.89 5.90 -9.43
N ILE A 149 -1.67 6.11 -8.95
CA ILE A 149 -1.06 7.44 -8.77
C ILE A 149 -0.98 8.19 -10.10
N CYS A 150 -0.48 7.55 -11.17
CA CYS A 150 -0.50 8.15 -12.51
C CYS A 150 -1.93 8.51 -12.95
N SER A 151 -2.89 7.59 -12.77
CA SER A 151 -4.29 7.78 -13.17
C SER A 151 -4.98 8.93 -12.43
N ASN A 152 -4.72 9.07 -11.13
CA ASN A 152 -5.44 9.99 -10.26
C ASN A 152 -4.77 11.38 -10.19
N LEU A 153 -3.43 11.44 -10.25
CA LEU A 153 -2.68 12.64 -9.93
C LEU A 153 -2.12 13.36 -11.17
N VAL A 154 -1.90 12.66 -12.29
CA VAL A 154 -1.31 13.26 -13.50
C VAL A 154 -2.41 13.71 -14.46
N GLU A 155 -2.59 15.02 -14.57
CA GLU A 155 -3.67 15.62 -15.38
C GLU A 155 -3.34 15.62 -16.88
N ASN A 156 -2.07 15.79 -17.25
CA ASN A 156 -1.64 15.75 -18.64
C ASN A 156 -1.64 14.31 -19.17
N SER A 157 -2.48 14.03 -20.17
CA SER A 157 -2.64 12.67 -20.70
C SER A 157 -1.35 12.10 -21.31
N ASN A 158 -0.57 12.90 -22.04
CA ASN A 158 0.65 12.43 -22.69
C ASN A 158 1.74 12.11 -21.66
N GLU A 159 1.86 12.97 -20.64
CA GLU A 159 2.77 12.74 -19.53
C GLU A 159 2.36 11.50 -18.73
N ARG A 160 1.06 11.36 -18.43
CA ARG A 160 0.50 10.20 -17.73
C ARG A 160 0.77 8.89 -18.48
N GLU A 161 0.51 8.86 -19.78
CA GLU A 161 0.79 7.70 -20.64
C GLU A 161 2.28 7.31 -20.58
N SER A 162 3.17 8.28 -20.74
CA SER A 162 4.62 8.07 -20.70
C SER A 162 5.08 7.53 -19.33
N LEU A 163 4.62 8.13 -18.24
CA LEU A 163 4.99 7.72 -16.88
C LEU A 163 4.45 6.33 -16.53
N ALA A 164 3.17 6.07 -16.83
CA ALA A 164 2.57 4.77 -16.60
C ALA A 164 3.27 3.67 -17.42
N LYS A 165 3.66 3.98 -18.67
CA LYS A 165 4.45 3.06 -19.50
C LYS A 165 5.80 2.75 -18.86
N ASN A 166 6.54 3.75 -18.37
CA ASN A 166 7.83 3.52 -17.71
C ASN A 166 7.69 2.59 -16.49
N PHE A 167 6.67 2.80 -15.64
CA PHE A 167 6.42 1.91 -14.50
C PHE A 167 5.97 0.51 -14.94
N PHE A 168 5.26 0.39 -16.06
CA PHE A 168 4.83 -0.90 -16.60
C PHE A 168 6.01 -1.71 -17.12
N GLU A 169 6.91 -1.08 -17.87
CA GLU A 169 8.15 -1.69 -18.35
C GLU A 169 9.02 -2.15 -17.17
N GLN A 170 9.17 -1.31 -16.14
CA GLN A 170 9.89 -1.69 -14.92
C GLN A 170 9.23 -2.87 -14.20
N CYS A 171 7.90 -2.88 -14.10
CA CYS A 171 7.15 -4.03 -13.55
C CYS A 171 7.38 -5.33 -14.34
N CYS A 172 7.50 -5.25 -15.66
CA CYS A 172 7.80 -6.39 -16.52
C CYS A 172 9.23 -6.89 -16.30
N VAL A 173 10.21 -5.97 -16.22
CA VAL A 173 11.61 -6.28 -15.91
C VAL A 173 11.71 -6.99 -14.55
N ASP A 174 11.00 -6.50 -13.54
CA ASP A 174 11.00 -7.09 -12.19
C ASP A 174 10.20 -8.41 -12.10
N GLY A 175 9.49 -8.80 -13.16
CA GLY A 175 8.68 -10.01 -13.17
C GLY A 175 7.47 -9.95 -12.23
N ARG A 176 6.94 -8.76 -11.98
CA ARG A 176 5.80 -8.53 -11.07
C ARG A 176 4.45 -8.51 -11.76
N LEU A 177 4.42 -8.60 -13.08
CA LEU A 177 3.21 -8.47 -13.88
C LEU A 177 2.10 -9.45 -13.46
N ASP A 178 0.86 -8.95 -13.37
CA ASP A 178 -0.36 -9.73 -13.23
C ASP A 178 -1.57 -9.04 -13.90
N GLU A 179 -2.73 -9.70 -13.88
CA GLU A 179 -3.96 -9.19 -14.51
C GLU A 179 -4.43 -7.87 -13.88
N ASN A 180 -4.19 -7.65 -12.58
CA ASN A 180 -4.59 -6.42 -11.93
C ASN A 180 -3.72 -5.24 -12.41
N ILE A 181 -2.44 -5.48 -12.65
CA ILE A 181 -1.53 -4.48 -13.22
C ILE A 181 -1.88 -4.17 -14.67
N LEU A 182 -2.33 -5.15 -15.46
CA LEU A 182 -2.82 -4.89 -16.82
C LEU A 182 -4.04 -3.97 -16.82
N MET A 183 -5.02 -4.23 -15.94
CA MET A 183 -6.20 -3.37 -15.80
C MET A 183 -5.82 -1.96 -15.32
N ALA A 184 -4.83 -1.87 -14.42
CA ALA A 184 -4.28 -0.61 -13.95
C ALA A 184 -3.63 0.21 -15.07
N PHE A 185 -2.80 -0.45 -15.85
CA PHE A 185 -2.09 0.16 -16.96
C PHE A 185 -3.07 0.60 -18.06
N GLN A 186 -4.10 -0.21 -18.34
CA GLN A 186 -5.18 0.17 -19.26
C GLN A 186 -5.89 1.46 -18.83
N ALA A 187 -6.11 1.65 -17.52
CA ALA A 187 -6.74 2.86 -17.00
C ALA A 187 -5.80 4.08 -17.06
N ALA A 188 -4.52 3.89 -16.77
CA ALA A 188 -3.52 4.97 -16.73
C ALA A 188 -3.06 5.41 -18.14
N ALA A 189 -2.90 4.47 -19.05
CA ALA A 189 -2.33 4.67 -20.39
C ALA A 189 -3.10 3.84 -21.45
N PRO A 190 -4.35 4.20 -21.75
CA PRO A 190 -5.19 3.45 -22.68
C PRO A 190 -4.62 3.33 -24.10
N ASP A 191 -3.93 4.37 -24.60
CA ASP A 191 -3.35 4.33 -25.96
C ASP A 191 -2.13 3.41 -26.00
N SER A 192 -1.19 3.56 -25.06
CA SER A 192 -0.03 2.67 -24.92
C SER A 192 -0.46 1.22 -24.71
N TYR A 193 -1.47 0.99 -23.85
CA TYR A 193 -2.04 -0.33 -23.62
C TYR A 193 -2.61 -0.93 -24.92
N ARG A 194 -3.38 -0.15 -25.70
CA ARG A 194 -3.99 -0.63 -26.94
C ARG A 194 -2.93 -0.97 -28.00
N LEU A 195 -1.85 -0.21 -28.05
CA LEU A 195 -0.78 -0.38 -29.04
C LEU A 195 0.13 -1.57 -28.72
N GLU A 196 0.44 -1.80 -27.45
CA GLU A 196 1.52 -2.74 -27.08
C GLU A 196 1.02 -4.00 -26.35
N VAL A 197 -0.11 -3.92 -25.65
CA VAL A 197 -0.65 -5.03 -24.84
C VAL A 197 -1.87 -5.65 -25.53
N GLY A 198 -2.92 -4.87 -25.75
CA GLY A 198 -4.14 -5.28 -26.47
C GLY A 198 -4.97 -6.42 -25.83
N THR A 199 -4.56 -7.00 -24.70
CA THR A 199 -5.21 -8.14 -24.03
C THR A 199 -5.04 -8.10 -22.52
N ASN A 200 -6.06 -8.54 -21.79
CA ASN A 200 -6.04 -8.67 -20.33
C ASN A 200 -5.58 -10.05 -19.84
N LYS A 201 -5.17 -10.94 -20.75
CA LYS A 201 -4.66 -12.26 -20.40
C LYS A 201 -3.14 -12.26 -20.46
N ILE A 202 -2.50 -12.59 -19.33
CA ILE A 202 -1.04 -12.67 -19.24
C ILE A 202 -0.47 -13.69 -20.23
N ASP A 203 -1.19 -14.78 -20.49
CA ASP A 203 -0.73 -15.86 -21.38
C ASP A 203 -0.60 -15.43 -22.85
N ASP A 204 -1.29 -14.35 -23.24
CA ASP A 204 -1.25 -13.79 -24.58
C ASP A 204 -0.12 -12.75 -24.75
N LEU A 205 0.60 -12.41 -23.68
CA LEU A 205 1.64 -11.38 -23.69
C LEU A 205 3.00 -11.91 -24.13
N PRO A 206 3.86 -11.03 -24.70
CA PRO A 206 5.18 -11.43 -25.13
C PRO A 206 6.01 -12.07 -24.02
N VAL A 207 6.80 -13.09 -24.38
CA VAL A 207 7.59 -13.86 -23.42
C VAL A 207 8.62 -12.97 -22.71
N GLU A 208 9.10 -11.91 -23.35
CA GLU A 208 9.94 -10.87 -22.75
C GLU A 208 9.34 -10.18 -21.53
N TRP A 209 8.02 -10.04 -21.47
CA TRP A 209 7.34 -9.39 -20.35
C TRP A 209 6.88 -10.38 -19.28
N THR A 210 6.76 -11.65 -19.66
CA THR A 210 6.30 -12.72 -18.77
C THR A 210 7.43 -13.64 -18.30
N ARG A 211 8.65 -13.55 -18.87
CA ARG A 211 9.79 -14.43 -18.56
C ARG A 211 10.22 -14.37 -17.10
N ASN A 212 10.07 -13.21 -16.46
CA ASN A 212 10.43 -13.00 -15.06
C ASN A 212 9.24 -13.24 -14.11
N VAL A 213 8.03 -13.41 -14.66
CA VAL A 213 6.85 -13.75 -13.87
C VAL A 213 6.95 -15.22 -13.50
N LYS A 214 7.20 -15.52 -12.22
CA LYS A 214 7.22 -16.90 -11.71
C LYS A 214 5.86 -17.56 -11.95
N ARG A 215 5.74 -18.37 -13.00
CA ARG A 215 4.56 -19.21 -13.25
C ARG A 215 4.42 -20.19 -12.09
N TRP A 216 3.24 -20.20 -11.47
CA TRP A 216 2.94 -21.17 -10.43
C TRP A 216 2.90 -22.57 -11.04
N VAL A 217 3.86 -23.42 -10.67
CA VAL A 217 3.85 -24.85 -11.00
C VAL A 217 3.26 -25.58 -9.78
N PRO A 218 2.13 -26.28 -9.90
CA PRO A 218 1.62 -27.10 -8.81
C PRO A 218 2.70 -28.11 -8.37
N PRO A 219 2.98 -28.25 -7.06
CA PRO A 219 3.90 -29.27 -6.58
C PRO A 219 3.43 -30.67 -7.03
N LYS A 220 4.30 -31.43 -7.69
CA LYS A 220 4.02 -32.83 -8.02
C LYS A 220 3.77 -33.60 -6.72
N GLY A 221 2.55 -34.10 -6.53
CA GLY A 221 2.24 -35.11 -5.51
C GLY A 221 1.28 -34.76 -4.36
N ARG A 222 0.44 -33.72 -4.45
CA ARG A 222 -0.68 -33.56 -3.50
C ARG A 222 -2.00 -33.23 -4.20
N SER A 223 -2.73 -34.28 -4.55
CA SER A 223 -3.99 -34.28 -5.31
C SER A 223 -5.18 -33.56 -4.65
N ASN A 224 -5.17 -33.20 -3.36
CA ASN A 224 -6.44 -32.95 -2.66
C ASN A 224 -6.69 -31.53 -2.10
N TYR A 225 -5.92 -30.50 -2.48
CA TYR A 225 -6.16 -29.14 -1.96
C TYR A 225 -7.29 -28.37 -2.70
N ARG A 226 -7.73 -28.83 -3.88
CA ARG A 226 -8.76 -28.16 -4.69
C ARG A 226 -10.20 -28.37 -4.19
N SER A 227 -10.49 -29.45 -3.45
CA SER A 227 -11.87 -29.70 -2.97
C SER A 227 -12.25 -28.87 -1.74
N TYR A 228 -11.27 -28.42 -0.95
CA TYR A 228 -11.52 -27.69 0.30
C TYR A 228 -11.75 -26.17 0.09
N ASN A 229 -11.13 -25.56 -0.91
CA ASN A 229 -11.28 -24.11 -1.17
C ASN A 229 -12.37 -23.76 -2.19
N ALA A 230 -12.65 -24.62 -3.18
CA ALA A 230 -13.73 -24.37 -4.15
C ALA A 230 -15.11 -24.42 -3.48
N SER A 231 -15.30 -25.39 -2.57
CA SER A 231 -16.54 -25.54 -1.78
C SER A 231 -16.77 -24.35 -0.84
N ASN A 232 -15.72 -23.79 -0.22
CA ASN A 232 -15.84 -22.62 0.65
C ASN A 232 -16.10 -21.33 -0.12
N TYR A 233 -15.46 -21.12 -1.28
CA TYR A 233 -15.69 -19.94 -2.11
C TYR A 233 -17.11 -19.91 -2.71
N GLN A 234 -17.63 -21.04 -3.18
CA GLN A 234 -19.00 -21.14 -3.67
C GLN A 234 -20.04 -21.00 -2.55
N ASN A 235 -19.75 -21.50 -1.34
CA ASN A 235 -20.62 -21.32 -0.18
C ASN A 235 -20.66 -19.85 0.30
N GLU A 236 -19.56 -19.10 0.23
CA GLU A 236 -19.54 -17.68 0.58
C GLU A 236 -20.27 -16.80 -0.46
N GLN A 237 -20.12 -17.10 -1.75
CA GLN A 237 -20.85 -16.41 -2.82
C GLN A 237 -22.36 -16.64 -2.70
N ASN A 238 -22.78 -17.87 -2.39
CA ASN A 238 -24.19 -18.21 -2.19
C ASN A 238 -24.80 -17.55 -0.93
N LYS A 239 -24.03 -17.40 0.16
CA LYS A 239 -24.46 -16.65 1.36
C LYS A 239 -24.62 -15.15 1.07
N LYS A 240 -23.68 -14.54 0.34
CA LYS A 240 -23.74 -13.11 -0.06
C LYS A 240 -24.91 -12.83 -1.03
N GLY A 241 -25.23 -13.74 -1.94
CA GLY A 241 -26.38 -13.64 -2.85
C GLY A 241 -27.73 -13.70 -2.14
N LYS A 242 -27.90 -14.59 -1.15
CA LYS A 242 -29.14 -14.70 -0.36
C LYS A 242 -29.36 -13.47 0.54
N ALA A 243 -28.30 -12.89 1.10
CA ALA A 243 -28.37 -11.67 1.90
C ALA A 243 -28.79 -10.42 1.09
N LYS A 244 -28.30 -10.30 -0.17
CA LYS A 244 -28.72 -9.22 -1.08
C LYS A 244 -30.19 -9.32 -1.49
N LYS A 245 -30.70 -10.52 -1.80
CA LYS A 245 -32.11 -10.73 -2.15
C LYS A 245 -33.06 -10.43 -0.98
N LYS A 246 -32.68 -10.75 0.26
CA LYS A 246 -33.48 -10.44 1.47
C LYS A 246 -33.56 -8.95 1.75
N ARG A 247 -32.44 -8.22 1.56
CA ARG A 247 -32.40 -6.75 1.67
C ARG A 247 -33.18 -6.02 0.57
N HIS A 248 -33.27 -6.58 -0.63
CA HIS A 248 -34.03 -5.97 -1.72
C HIS A 248 -35.55 -6.14 -1.54
N ARG A 249 -36.00 -7.29 -1.03
CA ARG A 249 -37.41 -7.52 -0.68
C ARG A 249 -37.92 -6.65 0.48
N GLN A 250 -37.06 -6.32 1.45
CA GLN A 250 -37.41 -5.42 2.56
C GLN A 250 -37.46 -3.93 2.17
N LYS A 251 -37.00 -3.56 0.97
CA LYS A 251 -37.06 -2.19 0.45
C LYS A 251 -38.22 -1.96 -0.54
N GLN A 252 -38.99 -3.00 -0.85
CA GLN A 252 -40.12 -2.96 -1.80
C GLN A 252 -41.48 -3.28 -1.12
N GLN A 253 -41.50 -3.38 0.22
CA GLN A 253 -42.70 -3.33 1.06
C GLN A 253 -42.65 -2.04 1.86
#